data_AF-A0A1V4A7K3-F1
#
_entry.id   AF-A0A1V4A7K3-F1
#
_cell.length_a   1.000
_cell.length_b   1.000
_cell.length_c   1.000
_cell.angle_alpha   90.00
_cell.angle_beta   90.00
_cell.angle_gamma   90.00
#
_symmetry.space_group_name_H-M   'P 1'
#
loop_
_entity.id
_entity.type
_entity.pdbx_description
1 polymer ?
#
loop_
_entity_poly.entity_id
_entity_poly.type
_entity_poly.pdbx_seq_one_letter_code
_entity_poly.pdbx_strand_id
1 'polypeptide(L)'
;MRAKKLTLAALALTAGLSLTACQGGDNSASGANDSGSSSSSSSSSSDSAGKHHATNAGKDSVTTQSAEGSGGGQITAGTCKTADLDFGTAHGMGQGTLIVSFKNTGGDACSLKGFPGVDLRSQDASGPLSAERSDLAAPAVAIKPGESTRFTLHYPEKQDGEDGVYVSAIEVTPPNETHSKALSTDLSLPVGADGKVFVDPVGTGKQ
;
A
#
# COMPACT_ATOMS: atom_id res chain seq x y z
N MET A 1 -27.95 40.64 -24.40
CA MET A 1 -28.10 39.72 -25.55
C MET A 1 -26.82 39.72 -26.39
N ARG A 2 -25.86 38.85 -26.05
CA ARG A 2 -24.70 38.54 -26.92
C ARG A 2 -24.48 37.03 -26.87
N ALA A 3 -24.99 36.35 -27.90
CA ALA A 3 -24.78 34.93 -28.15
C ALA A 3 -23.66 34.76 -29.19
N LYS A 4 -22.79 33.77 -28.99
CA LYS A 4 -21.87 33.12 -29.97
C LYS A 4 -20.96 32.17 -29.18
N LYS A 5 -20.65 30.92 -29.54
CA LYS A 5 -21.00 29.97 -30.60
C LYS A 5 -20.60 28.59 -30.02
N LEU A 6 -21.44 27.57 -30.15
CA LEU A 6 -21.11 26.18 -29.82
C LEU A 6 -20.20 25.59 -30.91
N THR A 7 -19.09 24.97 -30.51
CA THR A 7 -18.31 24.06 -31.36
C THR A 7 -18.26 22.69 -30.69
N LEU A 8 -19.09 21.78 -31.20
CA LEU A 8 -18.99 20.34 -30.96
C LEU A 8 -17.84 19.78 -31.81
N ALA A 9 -16.98 18.98 -31.20
CA ALA A 9 -16.12 18.03 -31.92
C ALA A 9 -16.26 16.67 -31.25
N ALA A 10 -17.02 15.79 -31.89
CA ALA A 10 -17.14 14.38 -31.55
C ALA A 10 -16.09 13.60 -32.33
N LEU A 11 -15.29 12.79 -31.63
CA LEU A 11 -14.43 11.77 -32.23
C LEU A 11 -14.69 10.47 -31.48
N ALA A 12 -15.48 9.60 -32.10
CA ALA A 12 -15.64 8.21 -31.72
C ALA A 12 -14.63 7.37 -32.51
N LEU A 13 -13.79 6.62 -31.81
CA LEU A 13 -12.94 5.58 -32.39
C LEU A 13 -13.10 4.32 -31.54
N THR A 14 -13.94 3.41 -32.06
CA THR A 14 -14.06 2.02 -31.63
C THR A 14 -13.11 1.17 -32.46
N ALA A 15 -12.22 0.43 -31.81
CA ALA A 15 -11.58 -0.74 -32.38
C ALA A 15 -11.38 -1.78 -31.27
N GLY A 16 -12.22 -2.82 -31.28
CA GLY A 16 -12.04 -4.01 -30.47
C GLY A 16 -10.96 -4.91 -31.07
N LEU A 17 -10.16 -5.53 -30.22
CA LEU A 17 -9.34 -6.68 -30.58
C LEU A 17 -9.60 -7.82 -29.59
N SER A 18 -9.78 -8.98 -30.20
CA SER A 18 -10.39 -10.19 -29.68
C SER A 18 -9.51 -10.97 -28.69
N LEU A 19 -10.21 -11.69 -27.81
CA LEU A 19 -9.79 -12.86 -27.03
C LEU A 19 -8.75 -13.75 -27.72
N THR A 20 -7.63 -14.01 -27.03
CA THR A 20 -6.87 -15.26 -27.17
C THR A 20 -7.01 -16.06 -25.88
N ALA A 21 -8.00 -16.93 -25.84
CA ALA A 21 -8.06 -18.03 -24.88
C ALA A 21 -6.89 -18.97 -25.18
N CYS A 22 -5.93 -19.10 -24.26
CA CYS A 22 -5.01 -20.22 -24.30
C CYS A 22 -5.68 -21.40 -23.61
N GLN A 23 -5.83 -22.46 -24.38
CA GLN A 23 -6.68 -23.61 -24.19
C GLN A 23 -5.78 -24.81 -23.85
N GLY A 24 -6.19 -25.60 -22.85
CA GLY A 24 -5.89 -27.04 -22.77
C GLY A 24 -4.58 -27.44 -22.08
N GLY A 25 -4.66 -28.49 -21.26
CA GLY A 25 -3.49 -29.22 -20.78
C GLY A 25 -3.60 -29.98 -19.45
N ASP A 26 -4.63 -30.80 -19.29
CA ASP A 26 -4.59 -32.17 -18.75
C ASP A 26 -4.03 -32.48 -17.33
N ASN A 27 -5.00 -32.84 -16.48
CA ASN A 27 -5.06 -33.84 -15.43
C ASN A 27 -3.98 -34.96 -15.32
N SER A 28 -3.76 -35.31 -14.05
CA SER A 28 -3.65 -36.68 -13.48
C SER A 28 -2.29 -37.39 -13.35
N ALA A 29 -1.88 -37.44 -12.08
CA ALA A 29 -1.74 -38.67 -11.27
C ALA A 29 -0.44 -39.50 -11.28
N SER A 30 -0.14 -39.96 -10.04
CA SER A 30 0.68 -41.12 -9.66
C SER A 30 2.19 -40.89 -9.66
N GLY A 31 2.98 -41.28 -8.66
CA GLY A 31 2.74 -42.08 -7.46
C GLY A 31 4.09 -42.46 -6.83
N ALA A 32 4.02 -43.20 -5.72
CA ALA A 32 5.08 -43.95 -5.03
C ALA A 32 6.18 -43.09 -4.35
N ASN A 33 6.20 -43.00 -3.01
CA ASN A 33 6.79 -44.00 -2.10
C ASN A 33 8.17 -44.47 -2.55
N ASP A 34 9.22 -44.02 -1.86
CA ASP A 34 10.21 -44.98 -1.40
C ASP A 34 10.86 -44.55 -0.08
N SER A 35 11.05 -45.56 0.76
CA SER A 35 11.61 -45.48 2.11
C SER A 35 13.10 -45.73 2.02
N GLY A 36 13.88 -45.10 2.90
CA GLY A 36 15.31 -45.37 2.95
C GLY A 36 16.00 -44.72 4.13
N SER A 37 15.84 -45.30 5.31
CA SER A 37 16.78 -45.11 6.42
C SER A 37 18.00 -45.99 6.21
N SER A 38 19.20 -45.41 6.27
CA SER A 38 20.36 -46.08 6.88
C SER A 38 21.50 -45.08 7.12
N SER A 39 21.85 -45.02 8.40
CA SER A 39 23.04 -44.48 9.02
C SER A 39 24.37 -44.98 8.43
N SER A 40 25.39 -44.12 8.40
CA SER A 40 26.71 -44.43 8.96
C SER A 40 27.63 -43.21 9.00
N SER A 41 28.29 -43.08 10.15
CA SER A 41 29.33 -42.15 10.58
C SER A 41 30.61 -42.13 9.75
N SER A 42 31.27 -40.98 9.68
CA SER A 42 32.73 -40.88 9.77
C SER A 42 33.17 -39.46 10.16
N SER A 43 33.95 -39.40 11.23
CA SER A 43 34.70 -38.26 11.76
C SER A 43 35.91 -37.89 10.89
N SER A 44 36.22 -36.59 10.78
CA SER A 44 37.60 -36.10 10.79
C SER A 44 37.64 -34.57 10.93
N SER A 45 38.38 -34.15 11.95
CA SER A 45 38.77 -32.77 12.26
C SER A 45 39.75 -32.22 11.22
N SER A 46 39.73 -30.91 10.96
CA SER A 46 40.92 -30.13 10.61
C SER A 46 40.68 -28.64 10.81
N ASP A 47 41.74 -27.99 11.27
CA ASP A 47 41.81 -26.71 11.95
C ASP A 47 42.17 -25.57 10.97
N SER A 48 41.99 -24.34 11.47
CA SER A 48 42.74 -23.12 11.13
C SER A 48 42.51 -22.34 9.82
N ALA A 49 41.94 -21.15 10.05
CA ALA A 49 42.50 -19.84 9.70
C ALA A 49 42.79 -19.50 8.23
N GLY A 50 41.92 -18.65 7.67
CA GLY A 50 42.25 -17.76 6.55
C GLY A 50 41.66 -16.37 6.80
N LYS A 51 42.47 -15.46 7.36
CA LYS A 51 42.18 -14.02 7.33
C LYS A 51 42.60 -13.50 5.96
N HIS A 52 41.71 -12.89 5.20
CA HIS A 52 42.09 -11.83 4.27
C HIS A 52 41.03 -10.72 4.24
N HIS A 53 41.51 -9.56 4.66
CA HIS A 53 40.88 -8.26 4.63
C HIS A 53 41.01 -7.70 3.22
N ALA A 54 39.92 -7.20 2.62
CA ALA A 54 39.99 -6.24 1.52
C ALA A 54 38.79 -5.30 1.61
N THR A 55 39.12 -4.01 1.70
CA THR A 55 38.26 -2.85 1.91
C THR A 55 37.65 -2.30 0.62
N ASN A 56 36.50 -1.63 0.82
CA ASN A 56 35.87 -0.59 0.00
C ASN A 56 35.23 -0.97 -1.34
N ALA A 57 33.90 -0.77 -1.45
CA ALA A 57 33.31 0.47 -1.95
C ALA A 57 31.78 0.39 -1.87
N GLY A 58 31.14 1.54 -1.61
CA GLY A 58 29.77 1.64 -1.11
C GLY A 58 28.66 1.21 -2.06
N LYS A 59 27.56 0.82 -1.43
CA LYS A 59 26.17 1.12 -1.82
C LYS A 59 25.31 0.87 -0.58
N ASP A 60 24.72 1.95 -0.07
CA ASP A 60 23.68 1.96 0.94
C ASP A 60 22.66 0.86 0.66
N SER A 61 22.84 -0.26 1.36
CA SER A 61 21.88 -1.35 1.36
C SER A 61 21.05 -1.14 2.61
N VAL A 62 19.90 -0.48 2.44
CA VAL A 62 18.83 -0.51 3.43
C VAL A 62 18.55 -1.98 3.72
N THR A 63 18.96 -2.44 4.91
CA THR A 63 18.59 -3.74 5.46
C THR A 63 17.08 -3.76 5.64
N THR A 64 16.36 -4.13 4.59
CA THR A 64 14.97 -4.55 4.68
C THR A 64 15.03 -5.92 5.33
N GLN A 65 14.54 -6.05 6.57
CA GLN A 65 14.32 -7.37 7.16
C GLN A 65 13.28 -8.09 6.30
N SER A 66 13.75 -8.94 5.40
CA SER A 66 12.92 -9.91 4.69
C SER A 66 12.28 -10.81 5.73
N ALA A 67 10.96 -10.96 5.68
CA ALA A 67 10.28 -11.94 6.51
C ALA A 67 10.77 -13.35 6.12
N GLU A 68 11.15 -14.15 7.12
CA GLU A 68 11.64 -15.51 6.92
C GLU A 68 10.50 -16.40 6.38
N GLY A 69 10.58 -16.78 5.10
CA GLY A 69 9.83 -17.90 4.56
C GLY A 69 10.60 -19.21 4.79
N SER A 70 9.89 -20.33 5.01
CA SER A 70 10.47 -21.65 5.31
C SER A 70 11.23 -22.34 4.16
N GLY A 71 11.74 -21.59 3.19
CA GLY A 71 12.67 -22.09 2.17
C GLY A 71 13.73 -21.02 1.95
N GLY A 72 15.02 -21.39 1.95
CA GLY A 72 16.19 -20.49 1.94
C GLY A 72 16.36 -19.58 0.71
N GLY A 73 15.28 -19.19 0.04
CA GLY A 73 15.22 -18.09 -0.93
C GLY A 73 14.79 -16.79 -0.25
N GLN A 74 15.37 -15.68 -0.70
CA GLN A 74 14.98 -14.35 -0.22
C GLN A 74 13.55 -14.05 -0.69
N ILE A 75 12.55 -14.16 0.19
CA ILE A 75 11.19 -13.70 -0.10
C ILE A 75 11.23 -12.17 -0.11
N THR A 76 11.31 -11.58 -1.30
CA THR A 76 10.95 -10.18 -1.46
C THR A 76 9.44 -10.12 -1.35
N ALA A 77 8.94 -9.72 -0.17
CA ALA A 77 7.51 -9.54 0.06
C ALA A 77 6.94 -8.62 -1.05
N GLY A 78 6.03 -9.16 -1.87
CA GLY A 78 5.39 -8.40 -2.95
C GLY A 78 4.60 -7.20 -2.44
N THR A 79 4.25 -6.25 -3.30
CA THR A 79 3.45 -5.08 -2.89
C THR A 79 2.08 -5.52 -2.39
N CYS A 80 1.62 -5.00 -1.25
CA CYS A 80 0.29 -5.32 -0.73
C CYS A 80 -0.79 -4.88 -1.73
N LYS A 81 -1.79 -5.75 -1.95
CA LYS A 81 -2.94 -5.47 -2.80
C LYS A 81 -4.10 -4.97 -1.95
N THR A 82 -4.87 -4.01 -2.48
CA THR A 82 -6.07 -3.48 -1.81
C THR A 82 -7.07 -4.57 -1.43
N ALA A 83 -7.20 -5.62 -2.24
CA ALA A 83 -8.08 -6.76 -1.96
C ALA A 83 -7.65 -7.60 -0.74
N ASP A 84 -6.37 -7.60 -0.40
CA ASP A 84 -5.80 -8.34 0.73
C ASP A 84 -5.58 -7.46 1.97
N LEU A 85 -5.97 -6.19 1.89
CA LEU A 85 -5.87 -5.24 2.99
C LEU A 85 -7.26 -4.97 3.58
N ASP A 86 -7.35 -5.11 4.90
CA ASP A 86 -8.45 -4.51 5.64
C ASP A 86 -8.08 -3.10 6.10
N PHE A 87 -9.07 -2.21 6.11
CA PHE A 87 -8.90 -0.78 6.32
C PHE A 87 -9.72 -0.36 7.52
N GLY A 88 -9.09 0.41 8.41
CA GLY A 88 -9.75 0.98 9.58
C GLY A 88 -9.46 2.47 9.69
N THR A 89 -10.35 3.20 10.35
CA THR A 89 -10.21 4.64 10.61
C THR A 89 -10.35 4.91 12.10
N ALA A 90 -9.53 5.81 12.63
CA ALA A 90 -9.64 6.30 14.00
C ALA A 90 -9.19 7.77 14.05
N HIS A 91 -9.81 8.59 14.89
CA HIS A 91 -9.31 9.94 15.13
C HIS A 91 -7.97 9.89 15.87
N GLY A 92 -7.04 10.75 15.47
CA GLY A 92 -5.79 10.94 16.20
C GLY A 92 -6.01 11.73 17.50
N MET A 93 -4.96 11.82 18.31
CA MET A 93 -5.02 12.56 19.58
C MET A 93 -4.99 14.09 19.38
N GLY A 94 -4.59 14.56 18.20
CA GLY A 94 -4.59 15.97 17.84
C GLY A 94 -5.82 16.34 17.01
N GLN A 95 -6.20 17.61 17.06
CA GLN A 95 -7.18 18.18 16.12
C GLN A 95 -6.70 17.99 14.68
N GLY A 96 -7.64 17.72 13.77
CA GLY A 96 -7.36 17.67 12.34
C GLY A 96 -6.58 16.45 11.92
N THR A 97 -6.64 15.35 12.68
CA THR A 97 -5.92 14.12 12.36
C THR A 97 -6.85 12.90 12.30
N LEU A 98 -6.79 12.20 11.18
CA LEU A 98 -7.43 10.90 10.99
C LEU A 98 -6.35 9.85 10.72
N ILE A 99 -6.29 8.84 11.58
CA ILE A 99 -5.41 7.69 11.42
C ILE A 99 -6.15 6.64 10.60
N VAL A 100 -5.49 6.16 9.55
CA VAL A 100 -6.01 5.06 8.72
C VAL A 100 -5.04 3.88 8.83
N SER A 101 -5.57 2.73 9.24
CA SER A 101 -4.80 1.50 9.40
C SER A 101 -5.00 0.55 8.23
N PHE A 102 -3.93 -0.08 7.78
CA PHE A 102 -3.96 -1.20 6.84
C PHE A 102 -3.54 -2.48 7.57
N LYS A 103 -4.41 -3.48 7.57
CA LYS A 103 -4.13 -4.82 8.09
C LYS A 103 -3.98 -5.79 6.94
N ASN A 104 -2.88 -6.55 6.92
CA ASN A 104 -2.73 -7.62 5.94
C ASN A 104 -3.64 -8.80 6.32
N THR A 105 -4.58 -9.12 5.45
CA THR A 105 -5.51 -10.26 5.59
C THR A 105 -5.19 -11.41 4.64
N GLY A 106 -4.22 -11.22 3.76
CA GLY A 106 -3.69 -12.27 2.88
C GLY A 106 -2.84 -13.30 3.62
N GLY A 107 -2.51 -14.39 2.93
CA GLY A 107 -1.74 -15.51 3.48
C GLY A 107 -0.22 -15.29 3.56
N ASP A 108 0.31 -14.33 2.81
CA ASP A 108 1.75 -14.04 2.73
C ASP A 108 2.07 -12.64 3.25
N ALA A 109 3.34 -12.43 3.64
CA ALA A 109 3.82 -11.10 3.95
C ALA A 109 3.88 -10.23 2.68
N CYS A 110 3.49 -8.97 2.81
CA CYS A 110 3.51 -8.00 1.72
C CYS A 110 4.19 -6.70 2.17
N SER A 111 4.55 -5.82 1.22
CA SER A 111 5.20 -4.55 1.50
C SER A 111 4.39 -3.34 1.00
N LEU A 112 4.43 -2.25 1.77
CA LEU A 112 3.96 -0.93 1.36
C LEU A 112 5.11 0.07 1.48
N LYS A 113 5.23 0.97 0.51
CA LYS A 113 6.24 2.05 0.52
C LYS A 113 5.68 3.28 -0.18
N GLY A 114 5.71 4.42 0.51
CA GLY A 114 5.25 5.69 -0.06
C GLY A 114 4.01 6.23 0.63
N PHE A 115 3.29 7.07 -0.11
CA PHE A 115 2.11 7.78 0.35
C PHE A 115 0.86 7.14 -0.25
N PRO A 116 -0.15 6.82 0.57
CA PRO A 116 -1.46 6.47 0.06
C PRO A 116 -2.09 7.66 -0.69
N GLY A 117 -2.96 7.39 -1.65
CA GLY A 117 -3.89 8.38 -2.16
C GLY A 117 -5.10 8.45 -1.23
N VAL A 118 -5.60 9.65 -0.93
CA VAL A 118 -6.85 9.84 -0.20
C VAL A 118 -7.68 10.90 -0.89
N ASP A 119 -8.89 10.53 -1.29
CA ASP A 119 -9.87 11.42 -1.90
C ASP A 119 -11.05 11.60 -0.94
N LEU A 120 -11.25 12.83 -0.46
CA LEU A 120 -12.32 13.20 0.45
C LEU A 120 -13.60 13.42 -0.34
N ARG A 121 -14.68 12.73 0.04
CA ARG A 121 -15.99 12.80 -0.60
C ARG A 121 -16.96 13.59 0.27
N SER A 122 -17.44 14.70 -0.27
CA SER A 122 -18.52 15.50 0.30
C SER A 122 -19.72 15.50 -0.64
N GLN A 123 -20.93 15.59 -0.07
CA GLN A 123 -22.15 15.78 -0.85
C GLN A 123 -22.34 17.23 -1.30
N ASP A 124 -21.69 18.18 -0.63
CA ASP A 124 -21.79 19.61 -0.91
C ASP A 124 -20.76 20.06 -1.96
N ALA A 125 -19.79 19.21 -2.29
CA ALA A 125 -18.73 19.48 -3.25
C ALA A 125 -19.05 18.90 -4.64
N SER A 126 -18.58 19.58 -5.69
CA SER A 126 -18.75 19.14 -7.09
C SER A 126 -17.83 17.97 -7.48
N GLY A 127 -16.86 17.62 -6.64
CA GLY A 127 -15.90 16.55 -6.87
C GLY A 127 -15.11 16.19 -5.60
N PRO A 128 -14.32 15.12 -5.64
CA PRO A 128 -13.46 14.76 -4.52
C PRO A 128 -12.37 15.81 -4.29
N LEU A 129 -12.03 16.03 -3.02
CA LEU A 129 -10.83 16.75 -2.63
C LEU A 129 -9.69 15.74 -2.39
N SER A 130 -8.71 15.71 -3.29
CA SER A 130 -7.53 14.86 -3.14
C SER A 130 -6.55 15.44 -2.12
N ALA A 131 -6.09 14.61 -1.19
CA ALA A 131 -5.06 14.97 -0.24
C ALA A 131 -3.67 15.07 -0.92
N GLU A 132 -2.90 16.07 -0.52
CA GLU A 132 -1.50 16.19 -0.90
C GLU A 132 -0.60 15.24 -0.11
N ARG A 133 0.69 15.19 -0.43
CA ARG A 133 1.68 14.38 0.29
C ARG A 133 2.53 15.29 1.15
N SER A 134 2.82 14.87 2.38
CA SER A 134 3.82 15.57 3.20
C SER A 134 5.23 15.37 2.64
N ASP A 135 6.18 16.16 3.15
CA ASP A 135 7.60 16.08 2.76
C ASP A 135 8.39 14.98 3.50
N LEU A 136 7.70 14.09 4.23
CA LEU A 136 8.34 13.05 5.02
C LEU A 136 8.96 11.96 4.15
N ALA A 137 10.12 11.45 4.58
CA ALA A 137 10.72 10.28 3.95
C ALA A 137 9.81 9.04 4.15
N ALA A 138 9.56 8.31 3.06
CA ALA A 138 8.69 7.15 3.08
C ALA A 138 9.47 5.84 3.27
N PRO A 139 9.43 5.21 4.47
CA PRO A 139 10.07 3.92 4.67
C PRO A 139 9.36 2.81 3.89
N ALA A 140 10.09 1.73 3.61
CA ALA A 140 9.47 0.48 3.18
C ALA A 140 8.99 -0.27 4.42
N VAL A 141 7.73 -0.69 4.44
CA VAL A 141 7.12 -1.42 5.55
C VAL A 141 6.65 -2.78 5.06
N ALA A 142 7.25 -3.85 5.57
CA ALA A 142 6.70 -5.19 5.45
C ALA A 142 5.59 -5.40 6.50
N ILE A 143 4.50 -6.06 6.10
CA ILE A 143 3.34 -6.37 6.93
C ILE A 143 3.10 -7.87 6.81
N LYS A 144 3.31 -8.61 7.90
CA LYS A 144 3.02 -10.04 7.95
C LYS A 144 1.49 -10.28 7.96
N PRO A 145 1.02 -11.49 7.61
CA PRO A 145 -0.38 -11.85 7.79
C PRO A 145 -0.89 -11.52 9.19
N GLY A 146 -2.01 -10.81 9.27
CA GLY A 146 -2.63 -10.36 10.51
C GLY A 146 -2.03 -9.10 11.15
N GLU A 147 -0.83 -8.65 10.74
CA GLU A 147 -0.22 -7.43 11.23
C GLU A 147 -0.81 -6.18 10.56
N SER A 148 -0.52 -5.02 11.15
CA SER A 148 -0.98 -3.73 10.63
C SER A 148 0.13 -2.70 10.52
N THR A 149 -0.08 -1.77 9.61
CA THR A 149 0.59 -0.47 9.58
C THR A 149 -0.45 0.63 9.51
N ARG A 150 -0.02 1.89 9.59
CA ARG A 150 -0.91 3.05 9.46
C ARG A 150 -0.25 4.17 8.69
N PHE A 151 -1.08 5.13 8.30
CA PHE A 151 -0.67 6.47 7.93
C PHE A 151 -1.61 7.48 8.60
N THR A 152 -1.24 8.75 8.55
CA THR A 152 -2.04 9.86 9.10
C THR A 152 -2.49 10.77 7.96
N LEU A 153 -3.79 11.06 7.93
CA LEU A 153 -4.38 12.15 7.15
C LEU A 153 -4.49 13.37 8.06
N HIS A 154 -3.97 14.50 7.60
CA HIS A 154 -4.05 15.79 8.24
C HIS A 154 -5.03 16.68 7.48
N TYR A 155 -5.91 17.36 8.19
CA TYR A 155 -6.89 18.28 7.62
C TYR A 155 -7.16 19.44 8.59
N PRO A 156 -7.49 20.64 8.10
CA PRO A 156 -7.95 21.71 8.98
C PRO A 156 -9.36 21.38 9.49
N GLU A 157 -9.57 21.45 10.79
CA GLU A 157 -10.91 21.37 11.38
C GLU A 157 -11.63 22.72 11.25
N LYS A 158 -12.91 22.65 10.93
CA LYS A 158 -13.82 23.80 10.94
C LYS A 158 -13.92 24.36 12.37
N GLN A 159 -13.79 25.67 12.54
CA GLN A 159 -14.03 26.32 13.84
C GLN A 159 -15.52 26.64 14.04
N ASP A 160 -15.90 26.86 15.30
CA ASP A 160 -17.26 27.30 15.63
C ASP A 160 -17.58 28.64 14.96
N GLY A 161 -18.77 28.74 14.36
CA GLY A 161 -19.21 29.94 13.65
C GLY A 161 -18.70 30.09 12.21
N GLU A 162 -17.80 29.22 11.74
CA GLU A 162 -17.40 29.18 10.33
C GLU A 162 -18.36 28.35 9.48
N ASP A 163 -18.39 28.58 8.17
CA ASP A 163 -19.01 27.66 7.22
C ASP A 163 -18.07 26.48 6.96
N GLY A 164 -18.64 25.29 6.79
CA GLY A 164 -17.87 24.08 6.58
C GLY A 164 -18.49 23.12 5.59
N VAL A 165 -17.65 22.25 5.08
CA VAL A 165 -17.98 21.16 4.18
C VAL A 165 -17.90 19.86 4.97
N TYR A 166 -18.99 19.10 4.96
CA TYR A 166 -19.02 17.80 5.62
C TYR A 166 -18.54 16.70 4.67
N VAL A 167 -17.58 15.91 5.14
CA VAL A 167 -16.99 14.80 4.41
C VAL A 167 -17.50 13.51 5.06
N SER A 168 -18.35 12.80 4.34
CA SER A 168 -19.02 11.58 4.81
C SER A 168 -18.24 10.30 4.48
N ALA A 169 -17.29 10.39 3.55
CA ALA A 169 -16.46 9.25 3.15
C ALA A 169 -15.09 9.72 2.64
N ILE A 170 -14.11 8.85 2.79
CA ILE A 170 -12.82 8.96 2.13
C ILE A 170 -12.60 7.73 1.25
N GLU A 171 -11.97 7.93 0.11
CA GLU A 171 -11.54 6.84 -0.76
C GLU A 171 -10.02 6.72 -0.66
N VAL A 172 -9.56 5.56 -0.20
CA VAL A 172 -8.15 5.34 0.12
C VAL A 172 -7.53 4.37 -0.87
N THR A 173 -6.45 4.79 -1.51
CA THR A 173 -5.66 4.00 -2.46
C THR A 173 -4.29 3.69 -1.85
N PRO A 174 -3.95 2.42 -1.57
CA PRO A 174 -2.65 2.07 -1.02
C PRO A 174 -1.46 2.53 -1.91
N PRO A 175 -0.27 2.72 -1.33
CA PRO A 175 0.91 3.12 -2.09
C PRO A 175 1.25 2.13 -3.23
N ASN A 176 1.51 2.67 -4.42
CA ASN A 176 1.84 1.91 -5.64
C ASN A 176 0.74 0.92 -6.09
N GLU A 177 -0.51 1.28 -5.84
CA GLU A 177 -1.70 0.52 -6.18
C GLU A 177 -2.73 1.46 -6.85
N THR A 178 -3.71 0.92 -7.59
CA THR A 178 -4.69 1.70 -8.37
C THR A 178 -6.15 1.46 -7.99
N HIS A 179 -6.42 0.49 -7.12
CA HIS A 179 -7.72 0.20 -6.55
C HIS A 179 -7.85 0.89 -5.20
N SER A 180 -9.05 1.37 -4.96
CA SER A 180 -9.34 2.16 -3.77
C SER A 180 -10.43 1.48 -2.95
N LYS A 181 -10.43 1.75 -1.64
CA LYS A 181 -11.51 1.34 -0.74
C LYS A 181 -12.14 2.59 -0.13
N ALA A 182 -13.47 2.66 -0.24
CA ALA A 182 -14.23 3.71 0.44
C ALA A 182 -14.37 3.37 1.93
N LEU A 183 -14.12 4.36 2.78
CA LEU A 183 -14.27 4.29 4.24
C LEU A 183 -15.20 5.42 4.67
N SER A 184 -16.21 5.11 5.47
CA SER A 184 -17.06 6.14 6.07
C SER A 184 -16.28 6.95 7.09
N THR A 185 -16.55 8.25 7.13
CA THR A 185 -15.95 9.16 8.10
C THR A 185 -16.91 10.32 8.38
N ASP A 186 -16.63 11.05 9.45
CA ASP A 186 -17.43 12.19 9.89
C ASP A 186 -16.49 13.40 10.09
N LEU A 187 -15.96 13.95 8.98
CA LEU A 187 -15.05 15.10 9.07
C LEU A 187 -15.78 16.38 8.68
N SER A 188 -15.41 17.48 9.35
CA SER A 188 -15.91 18.82 9.02
C SER A 188 -14.72 19.73 8.74
N LEU A 189 -14.56 20.11 7.47
CA LEU A 189 -13.49 20.98 7.02
C LEU A 189 -14.04 22.41 6.79
N PRO A 190 -13.25 23.47 6.99
CA PRO A 190 -13.63 24.81 6.57
C PRO A 190 -13.71 24.87 5.03
N VAL A 191 -14.52 25.80 4.52
CA VAL A 191 -14.56 26.08 3.07
C VAL A 191 -13.18 26.53 2.58
N GLY A 192 -12.75 26.05 1.40
CA GLY A 192 -11.43 26.39 0.84
C GLY A 192 -10.25 25.68 1.53
N ALA A 193 -10.47 24.48 2.08
CA ALA A 193 -9.42 23.63 2.64
C ALA A 193 -8.50 22.98 1.58
N ASP A 194 -8.71 23.29 0.28
CA ASP A 194 -7.87 22.80 -0.82
C ASP A 194 -6.39 23.13 -0.59
N GLY A 195 -5.51 22.14 -0.78
CA GLY A 195 -4.07 22.28 -0.53
C GLY A 195 -3.67 22.39 0.96
N LYS A 196 -4.62 22.16 1.89
CA LYS A 196 -4.34 22.06 3.34
C LYS A 196 -4.58 20.67 3.90
N VAL A 197 -5.08 19.77 3.06
CA VAL A 197 -5.31 18.36 3.40
C VAL A 197 -4.14 17.56 2.83
N PHE A 198 -3.43 16.83 3.68
CA PHE A 198 -2.26 16.06 3.26
C PHE A 198 -2.10 14.76 4.05
N VAL A 199 -1.38 13.81 3.48
CA VAL A 199 -1.10 12.52 4.10
C VAL A 199 0.38 12.31 4.37
N ASP A 200 0.65 11.62 5.47
CA ASP A 200 1.96 11.07 5.77
C ASP A 200 2.19 9.72 5.07
N PRO A 201 3.46 9.29 4.89
CA PRO A 201 3.72 7.99 4.31
C PRO A 201 3.32 6.88 5.30
N VAL A 202 3.09 5.69 4.75
CA VAL A 202 2.82 4.50 5.56
C VAL A 202 4.00 4.18 6.48
N GLY A 203 3.69 3.63 7.67
CA GLY A 203 4.71 3.25 8.64
C GLY A 203 5.17 4.39 9.55
N THR A 204 4.62 5.60 9.36
CA THR A 204 4.79 6.69 10.32
C THR A 204 4.06 6.33 11.64
N GLY A 205 4.78 6.46 12.75
CA GLY A 205 4.25 6.15 14.08
C GLY A 205 4.30 4.68 14.53
N LYS A 206 5.12 3.83 13.91
CA LYS A 206 5.65 2.65 14.61
C LYS A 206 6.74 3.14 15.58
N GLN A 207 6.46 3.09 16.89
CA GLN A 207 7.47 3.21 17.94
C GLN A 207 7.88 1.80 18.38
#